data_AF-A0A9D5R261-F1
#
_entry.id   AF-A0A9D5R261-F1
#
_cell.length_a   1.000
_cell.length_b   1.000
_cell.length_c   1.000
_cell.angle_alpha   90.00
_cell.angle_beta   90.00
_cell.angle_gamma   90.00
#
_symmetry.space_group_name_H-M   'P 1'
#
loop_
_entity.id
_entity.type
_entity.pdbx_description
1 polymer ?
#
loop_
_entity_poly.entity_id
_entity_poly.type
_entity_poly.pdbx_seq_one_letter_code
_entity_poly.pdbx_strand_id
1 'polypeptide(L)'
;MIYKDYFINSEFEDVWRTLQTYYNEPESVRNLYKTLFYTIRNMSIDEAHSDTPLKVEIDFEGMIHVAGAPDPIEWLVGREVVFKDEEATSGQYAVSELAAHLLYWSTLYDFKTQTRHNKDFKQYLDSLESGSVRYSMEDSGKALSRHRKMSYYWKETVAHDSAISWSYILDILRKRIEFHIGYHRYTDRYVNSKHYVSRMELCCRLLDLAAADYYDMNGVYVNPRNSSRFIGPIFNEYHYKDIIEGETDDEYTLSELRRAKAYKILWKFLDHNLTYWWD
;
A
#
# COMPACT_ATOMS: atom_id res chain seq x y z
N MET A 1 13.21 -4.99 -14.36
CA MET A 1 12.58 -4.16 -15.42
C MET A 1 11.84 -3.02 -14.72
N ILE A 2 11.83 -1.82 -15.29
CA ILE A 2 11.01 -0.74 -14.70
C ILE A 2 9.55 -0.91 -15.06
N TYR A 3 8.64 -0.34 -14.27
CA TYR A 3 7.19 -0.46 -14.46
C TYR A 3 6.76 -0.15 -15.90
N LYS A 4 7.29 0.94 -16.47
CA LYS A 4 6.99 1.36 -17.85
C LYS A 4 7.36 0.30 -18.90
N ASP A 5 8.44 -0.44 -18.70
CA ASP A 5 8.94 -1.40 -19.69
C ASP A 5 7.93 -2.52 -19.96
N TYR A 6 7.14 -2.91 -18.96
CA TYR A 6 6.08 -3.91 -19.12
C TYR A 6 5.03 -3.47 -20.15
N PHE A 7 4.72 -2.17 -20.21
CA PHE A 7 3.75 -1.60 -21.16
C PHE A 7 4.35 -1.35 -22.54
N ILE A 8 5.66 -1.08 -22.60
CA ILE A 8 6.39 -0.92 -23.87
C ILE A 8 6.49 -2.28 -24.59
N ASN A 9 6.77 -3.34 -23.83
CA ASN A 9 7.02 -4.70 -24.34
C ASN A 9 5.77 -5.59 -24.39
N SER A 10 4.57 -5.01 -24.28
CA SER A 10 3.29 -5.73 -24.34
C SER A 10 2.32 -5.09 -25.32
N GLU A 11 1.41 -5.90 -25.84
CA GLU A 11 0.28 -5.44 -26.63
C GLU A 11 -0.99 -5.37 -25.80
N PHE A 12 -1.80 -4.32 -26.02
CA PHE A 12 -2.99 -4.07 -25.21
C PHE A 12 -4.00 -5.22 -25.27
N GLU A 13 -4.14 -5.89 -26.41
CA GLU A 13 -5.12 -6.98 -26.55
C GLU A 13 -4.76 -8.21 -25.72
N ASP A 14 -3.47 -8.53 -25.57
CA ASP A 14 -3.02 -9.60 -24.68
C ASP A 14 -3.24 -9.23 -23.22
N VAL A 15 -2.90 -7.98 -22.85
CA VAL A 15 -3.14 -7.41 -21.53
C VAL A 15 -4.65 -7.45 -21.18
N TRP A 16 -5.50 -7.06 -22.12
CA TRP A 16 -6.95 -7.05 -21.97
C TRP A 16 -7.51 -8.47 -21.78
N ARG A 17 -7.03 -9.44 -22.55
CA ARG A 17 -7.41 -10.85 -22.38
C ARG A 17 -7.08 -11.33 -20.97
N THR A 18 -5.92 -10.99 -20.42
CA THR A 18 -5.55 -11.34 -19.04
C THR A 18 -6.47 -10.65 -18.02
N LEU A 19 -6.79 -9.36 -18.20
CA LEU A 19 -7.73 -8.63 -17.34
C LEU A 19 -9.13 -9.28 -17.34
N GLN A 20 -9.60 -9.77 -18.48
CA GLN A 20 -10.87 -10.48 -18.57
C GLN A 20 -10.80 -11.86 -17.90
N THR A 21 -9.77 -12.65 -18.20
CA THR A 21 -9.64 -14.02 -17.69
C THR A 21 -9.45 -14.07 -16.17
N TYR A 22 -8.58 -13.23 -15.61
CA TYR A 22 -8.24 -13.27 -14.19
C TYR A 22 -9.18 -12.45 -13.32
N TYR A 23 -9.66 -11.31 -13.83
CA TYR A 23 -10.41 -10.35 -13.02
C TYR A 23 -11.85 -10.15 -13.47
N ASN A 24 -12.32 -10.79 -14.55
CA ASN A 24 -13.66 -10.61 -15.10
C ASN A 24 -14.04 -9.13 -15.33
N GLU A 25 -13.10 -8.33 -15.83
CA GLU A 25 -13.33 -6.91 -16.11
C GLU A 25 -14.41 -6.72 -17.20
N PRO A 26 -15.41 -5.85 -16.97
CA PRO A 26 -16.50 -5.66 -17.92
C PRO A 26 -16.02 -4.90 -19.16
N GLU A 27 -16.63 -5.18 -20.30
CA GLU A 27 -16.28 -4.52 -21.57
C GLU A 27 -16.46 -3.00 -21.53
N SER A 28 -17.36 -2.47 -20.66
CA SER A 28 -17.58 -1.02 -20.53
C SER A 28 -16.34 -0.26 -20.04
N VAL A 29 -15.42 -0.90 -19.30
CA VAL A 29 -14.18 -0.28 -18.84
C VAL A 29 -12.99 -0.50 -19.77
N ARG A 30 -13.13 -1.28 -20.85
CA ARG A 30 -12.03 -1.60 -21.78
C ARG A 30 -11.35 -0.36 -22.31
N ASN A 31 -12.14 0.63 -22.75
CA ASN A 31 -11.59 1.86 -23.30
C ASN A 31 -10.83 2.68 -22.25
N LEU A 32 -11.26 2.63 -20.98
CA LEU A 32 -10.54 3.29 -19.88
C LEU A 32 -9.16 2.67 -19.68
N TYR A 33 -9.10 1.34 -19.63
CA TYR A 33 -7.83 0.61 -19.56
C TYR A 33 -6.95 0.87 -20.78
N LYS A 34 -7.53 0.90 -21.99
CA LYS A 34 -6.79 1.16 -23.23
C LYS A 34 -6.16 2.55 -23.22
N THR A 35 -6.93 3.58 -22.87
CA THR A 35 -6.41 4.94 -22.74
C THR A 35 -5.29 4.99 -21.71
N LEU A 36 -5.47 4.36 -20.56
CA LEU A 36 -4.48 4.38 -19.50
C LEU A 36 -3.20 3.63 -19.87
N PHE A 37 -3.32 2.46 -20.50
CA PHE A 37 -2.20 1.66 -21.00
C PHE A 37 -1.27 2.49 -21.90
N TYR A 38 -1.83 3.17 -22.90
CA TYR A 38 -1.03 4.04 -23.77
C TYR A 38 -0.59 5.33 -23.08
N THR A 39 -1.32 5.81 -22.07
CA THR A 39 -0.88 6.95 -21.26
C THR A 39 0.39 6.60 -20.49
N ILE A 40 0.44 5.44 -19.81
CA ILE A 40 1.61 4.94 -19.07
C ILE A 40 2.79 4.75 -20.03
N ARG A 41 2.55 4.10 -21.18
CA ARG A 41 3.59 3.85 -22.19
C ARG A 41 4.27 5.13 -22.68
N ASN A 42 3.54 6.26 -22.72
CA ASN A 42 4.04 7.55 -23.20
C ASN A 42 4.43 8.53 -22.08
N MET A 43 4.23 8.17 -20.81
CA MET A 43 4.50 9.07 -19.69
C MET A 43 6.00 9.25 -19.45
N SER A 44 6.41 10.46 -19.04
CA SER A 44 7.77 10.73 -18.58
C SER A 44 8.03 10.05 -17.23
N ILE A 45 9.29 9.69 -16.99
CA ILE A 45 9.71 9.13 -15.70
C ILE A 45 9.73 10.25 -14.67
N ASP A 46 9.21 9.96 -13.47
CA ASP A 46 9.29 10.84 -12.31
C ASP A 46 10.50 10.47 -11.44
N GLU A 47 11.64 11.10 -11.74
CA GLU A 47 12.90 10.85 -11.05
C GLU A 47 12.82 11.02 -9.53
N ALA A 48 11.90 11.86 -9.02
CA ALA A 48 11.78 12.12 -7.58
C ALA A 48 11.23 10.92 -6.79
N HIS A 49 10.55 9.98 -7.45
CA HIS A 49 9.90 8.83 -6.80
C HIS A 49 10.38 7.47 -7.35
N SER A 50 11.37 7.45 -8.26
CA SER A 50 11.91 6.25 -8.88
C SER A 50 12.81 5.41 -7.97
N ASP A 51 13.41 6.02 -6.94
CA ASP A 51 14.44 5.39 -6.09
C ASP A 51 13.91 4.23 -5.24
N THR A 52 12.60 4.13 -5.03
CA THR A 52 11.99 3.07 -4.23
C THR A 52 11.40 2.00 -5.15
N PRO A 53 11.85 0.73 -5.07
CA PRO A 53 11.32 -0.32 -5.93
C PRO A 53 9.86 -0.64 -5.59
N LEU A 54 9.07 -0.97 -6.63
CA LEU A 54 7.73 -1.51 -6.51
C LEU A 54 7.84 -3.00 -6.18
N LYS A 55 7.48 -3.35 -4.94
CA LYS A 55 7.46 -4.74 -4.49
C LYS A 55 6.14 -5.40 -4.88
N VAL A 56 6.25 -6.58 -5.48
CA VAL A 56 5.12 -7.39 -5.93
C VAL A 56 5.16 -8.74 -5.21
N GLU A 57 3.99 -9.18 -4.79
CA GLU A 57 3.76 -10.39 -4.00
C GLU A 57 2.74 -11.28 -4.71
N ILE A 58 2.72 -12.56 -4.34
CA ILE A 58 1.74 -13.53 -4.80
C ILE A 58 0.94 -13.99 -3.59
N ASP A 59 -0.38 -13.89 -3.67
CA ASP A 59 -1.28 -14.36 -2.62
C ASP A 59 -1.37 -15.89 -2.57
N PHE A 60 -2.06 -16.42 -1.56
CA PHE A 60 -2.26 -17.86 -1.37
C PHE A 60 -3.05 -18.55 -2.51
N GLU A 61 -3.71 -17.81 -3.40
CA GLU A 61 -4.38 -18.33 -4.60
C GLU A 61 -3.54 -18.18 -5.87
N GLY A 62 -2.29 -17.73 -5.77
CA GLY A 62 -1.42 -17.51 -6.92
C GLY A 62 -1.69 -16.21 -7.67
N MET A 63 -2.43 -15.27 -7.07
CA MET A 63 -2.74 -13.97 -7.66
C MET A 63 -1.65 -12.95 -7.32
N ILE A 64 -1.20 -12.22 -8.33
CA ILE A 64 -0.21 -11.16 -8.16
C ILE A 64 -0.87 -9.93 -7.52
N HIS A 65 -0.24 -9.34 -6.49
CA HIS A 65 -0.63 -8.08 -5.86
C HIS A 65 0.55 -7.16 -5.55
N VAL A 66 0.27 -5.87 -5.39
CA VAL A 66 1.28 -4.86 -5.02
C VAL A 66 1.41 -4.80 -3.51
N ALA A 67 2.64 -4.87 -3.01
CA ALA A 67 2.94 -4.77 -1.59
C ALA A 67 2.95 -3.30 -1.11
N GLY A 68 2.47 -3.08 0.11
CA GLY A 68 2.43 -1.76 0.74
C GLY A 68 1.34 -0.83 0.19
N ALA A 69 1.56 0.48 0.34
CA ALA A 69 0.62 1.51 -0.11
C ALA A 69 0.62 1.62 -1.66
N PRO A 70 -0.54 1.45 -2.32
CA PRO A 70 -0.65 1.60 -3.76
C PRO A 70 -0.41 3.06 -4.15
N ASP A 71 0.69 3.31 -4.85
CA ASP A 71 1.09 4.66 -5.26
C ASP A 71 0.39 5.13 -6.53
N PRO A 72 0.30 6.46 -6.75
CA PRO A 72 -0.18 7.02 -8.00
C PRO A 72 0.62 6.49 -9.20
N ILE A 73 -0.08 6.28 -10.32
CA ILE A 73 0.49 5.75 -11.56
C ILE A 73 1.73 6.52 -11.99
N GLU A 74 1.68 7.85 -11.88
CA GLU A 74 2.80 8.73 -12.22
C GLU A 74 4.10 8.37 -11.47
N TRP A 75 4.00 7.96 -10.21
CA TRP A 75 5.15 7.63 -9.37
C TRP A 75 5.68 6.23 -9.67
N LEU A 76 4.85 5.36 -10.26
CA LEU A 76 5.23 3.99 -10.56
C LEU A 76 6.11 3.89 -11.81
N VAL A 77 5.93 4.77 -12.81
CA VAL A 77 6.53 4.67 -14.15
C VAL A 77 8.05 4.40 -14.13
N GLY A 78 8.79 5.07 -13.24
CA GLY A 78 10.24 4.95 -13.13
C GLY A 78 10.74 3.87 -12.16
N ARG A 79 9.84 3.24 -11.39
CA ARG A 79 10.25 2.30 -10.35
C ARG A 79 10.60 0.95 -10.92
N GLU A 80 11.65 0.34 -10.38
CA GLU A 80 11.96 -1.06 -10.63
C GLU A 80 10.89 -1.96 -10.01
N VAL A 81 10.43 -2.96 -10.77
CA VAL A 81 9.49 -3.97 -10.27
C VAL A 81 10.28 -5.17 -9.76
N VAL A 82 10.13 -5.46 -8.46
CA VAL A 82 10.82 -6.54 -7.75
C VAL A 82 9.79 -7.52 -7.20
N PHE A 83 9.92 -8.79 -7.54
CA PHE A 83 9.06 -9.85 -7.02
C PHE A 83 9.68 -10.42 -5.76
N LYS A 84 8.89 -10.61 -4.68
CA LYS A 84 9.43 -11.17 -3.43
C LYS A 84 9.95 -12.61 -3.60
N ASP A 85 9.29 -13.40 -4.44
CA ASP A 85 9.70 -14.77 -4.79
C ASP A 85 10.14 -14.83 -6.25
N GLU A 86 11.35 -14.34 -6.54
CA GLU A 86 11.93 -14.34 -7.90
C GLU A 86 12.06 -15.76 -8.47
N GLU A 87 12.36 -16.75 -7.64
CA GLU A 87 12.50 -18.15 -8.04
C GLU A 87 11.18 -18.77 -8.49
N ALA A 88 10.05 -18.36 -7.89
CA ALA A 88 8.73 -18.83 -8.26
C ALA A 88 8.20 -18.11 -9.52
N THR A 89 8.56 -16.85 -9.72
CA THR A 89 8.02 -16.01 -10.81
C THR A 89 8.83 -16.06 -12.10
N SER A 90 10.10 -16.47 -12.05
CA SER A 90 10.98 -16.51 -13.21
C SER A 90 10.50 -17.53 -14.26
N GLY A 91 9.94 -17.02 -15.35
CA GLY A 91 9.51 -17.83 -16.51
C GLY A 91 8.08 -18.37 -16.43
N GLN A 92 7.34 -18.05 -15.36
CA GLN A 92 5.95 -18.52 -15.20
C GLN A 92 4.93 -17.61 -15.91
N TYR A 93 5.19 -16.31 -15.97
CA TYR A 93 4.25 -15.32 -16.52
C TYR A 93 4.81 -14.61 -17.75
N ALA A 94 3.96 -14.39 -18.74
CA ALA A 94 4.32 -13.54 -19.88
C ALA A 94 4.41 -12.06 -19.46
N VAL A 95 5.22 -11.27 -20.16
CA VAL A 95 5.35 -9.82 -19.87
C VAL A 95 4.00 -9.11 -19.97
N SER A 96 3.13 -9.53 -20.89
CA SER A 96 1.76 -9.02 -21.04
C SER A 96 0.84 -9.38 -19.88
N GLU A 97 1.03 -10.55 -19.26
CA GLU A 97 0.28 -10.94 -18.07
C GLU A 97 0.70 -10.08 -16.88
N LEU A 98 2.01 -9.92 -16.67
CA LEU A 98 2.54 -9.03 -15.62
C LEU A 98 2.08 -7.58 -15.83
N ALA A 99 2.10 -7.08 -17.08
CA ALA A 99 1.57 -5.77 -17.41
C ALA A 99 0.08 -5.62 -17.05
N ALA A 100 -0.73 -6.68 -17.22
CA ALA A 100 -2.14 -6.68 -16.85
C ALA A 100 -2.33 -6.59 -15.33
N HIS A 101 -1.60 -7.37 -14.55
CA HIS A 101 -1.65 -7.29 -13.09
C HIS A 101 -1.21 -5.90 -12.60
N LEU A 102 -0.10 -5.38 -13.12
CA LEU A 102 0.41 -4.05 -12.81
C LEU A 102 -0.58 -2.93 -13.18
N LEU A 103 -1.31 -3.06 -14.29
CA LEU A 103 -2.36 -2.13 -14.71
C LEU A 103 -3.62 -2.24 -13.85
N TYR A 104 -3.99 -3.45 -13.44
CA TYR A 104 -5.15 -3.69 -12.59
C TYR A 104 -4.98 -3.02 -11.23
N TRP A 105 -3.83 -3.23 -10.58
CA TRP A 105 -3.56 -2.65 -9.25
C TRP A 105 -3.30 -1.15 -9.29
N SER A 106 -2.72 -0.64 -10.37
CA SER A 106 -2.51 0.80 -10.52
C SER A 106 -3.82 1.57 -10.72
N THR A 107 -4.92 0.87 -10.99
CA THR A 107 -6.28 1.41 -11.09
C THR A 107 -7.17 1.06 -9.90
N LEU A 108 -6.57 0.79 -8.73
CA LEU A 108 -7.30 0.51 -7.49
C LEU A 108 -8.28 1.63 -7.10
N TYR A 109 -7.84 2.89 -7.17
CA TYR A 109 -8.64 4.04 -6.77
C TYR A 109 -9.51 4.58 -7.92
N ASP A 110 -8.92 4.80 -9.10
CA ASP A 110 -9.63 5.19 -10.31
C ASP A 110 -8.78 4.84 -11.56
N PHE A 111 -9.41 4.88 -12.73
CA PHE A 111 -8.82 4.68 -14.06
C PHE A 111 -8.15 5.93 -14.62
N LYS A 112 -7.76 6.85 -13.75
CA LYS A 112 -7.22 8.16 -14.11
C LYS A 112 -5.91 8.36 -13.39
N THR A 113 -4.99 9.04 -14.04
CA THR A 113 -3.76 9.54 -13.43
C THR A 113 -4.11 10.64 -12.39
N GLN A 114 -3.27 10.86 -11.38
CA GLN A 114 -3.44 11.94 -10.40
C GLN A 114 -3.60 13.30 -11.11
N THR A 115 -2.81 13.55 -12.14
CA THR A 115 -2.87 14.78 -12.95
C THR A 115 -4.23 14.98 -13.59
N ARG A 116 -4.81 13.89 -14.13
CA ARG A 116 -6.14 13.95 -14.75
C ARG A 116 -7.23 14.15 -13.71
N HIS A 117 -7.12 13.48 -12.57
CA HIS A 117 -8.01 13.67 -11.42
C HIS A 117 -8.04 15.13 -10.97
N ASN A 118 -6.88 15.76 -10.82
CA ASN A 118 -6.76 17.17 -10.43
C ASN A 118 -7.37 18.13 -11.46
N LYS A 119 -7.22 17.84 -12.76
CA LYS A 119 -7.83 18.64 -13.82
C LYS A 119 -9.36 18.54 -13.80
N ASP A 120 -9.90 17.34 -13.65
CA ASP A 120 -11.34 17.11 -13.60
C ASP A 120 -11.95 17.76 -12.33
N PHE A 121 -11.23 17.73 -11.20
CA PHE A 121 -11.66 18.39 -9.97
C PHE A 121 -11.68 19.92 -10.11
N LYS A 122 -10.66 20.53 -10.72
CA LYS A 122 -10.68 21.98 -11.01
C LYS A 122 -11.86 22.36 -11.89
N GLN A 123 -12.10 21.60 -12.96
CA GLN A 123 -13.24 21.82 -13.84
C GLN A 123 -14.58 21.70 -13.11
N TYR A 124 -14.67 20.78 -12.13
CA TYR A 124 -15.84 20.66 -11.28
C TYR A 124 -16.05 21.92 -10.42
N LEU A 125 -15.00 22.45 -9.79
CA LEU A 125 -15.07 23.70 -9.03
C LEU A 125 -15.52 24.88 -9.92
N ASP A 126 -14.93 25.02 -11.11
CA ASP A 126 -15.32 26.06 -12.08
C ASP A 126 -16.79 25.92 -12.52
N SER A 127 -17.30 24.69 -12.59
CA SER A 127 -18.71 24.42 -12.93
C SER A 127 -19.68 24.82 -11.82
N LEU A 128 -19.24 24.74 -10.55
CA LEU A 128 -20.01 25.21 -9.40
C LEU A 128 -20.10 26.73 -9.42
N GLU A 129 -19.00 27.43 -9.71
CA GLU A 129 -18.98 28.90 -9.81
C GLU A 129 -19.81 29.42 -10.98
N SER A 130 -19.77 28.73 -12.13
CA SER A 130 -20.53 29.11 -13.33
C SER A 130 -21.99 28.62 -13.35
N GLY A 131 -22.42 27.83 -12.37
CA GLY A 131 -23.76 27.25 -12.31
C GLY A 131 -24.05 26.22 -13.42
N SER A 132 -23.02 25.69 -14.08
CA SER A 132 -23.14 24.75 -15.21
C SER A 132 -22.99 23.27 -14.81
N VAL A 133 -23.12 22.99 -13.51
CA VAL A 133 -22.89 21.66 -12.90
C VAL A 133 -23.66 20.58 -13.66
N ARG A 134 -22.93 19.61 -14.20
CA ARG A 134 -23.50 18.38 -14.77
C ARG A 134 -23.21 17.22 -13.84
N TYR A 135 -24.27 16.67 -13.26
CA TYR A 135 -24.20 15.40 -12.54
C TYR A 135 -24.19 14.26 -13.56
N SER A 136 -23.03 13.65 -13.78
CA SER A 136 -22.95 12.41 -14.55
C SER A 136 -23.20 11.22 -13.62
N MET A 137 -24.15 10.37 -13.96
CA MET A 137 -24.30 9.08 -13.31
C MET A 137 -23.04 8.25 -13.59
N GLU A 138 -22.50 7.62 -12.55
CA GLU A 138 -21.29 6.80 -12.71
C GLU A 138 -21.58 5.55 -13.55
N ASP A 139 -20.63 5.18 -14.42
CA ASP A 139 -20.70 3.93 -15.20
C ASP A 139 -20.75 2.73 -14.23
N SER A 140 -21.77 1.89 -14.38
CA SER A 140 -21.99 0.75 -13.49
C SER A 140 -20.85 -0.27 -13.55
N GLY A 141 -20.22 -0.44 -14.72
CA GLY A 141 -19.06 -1.32 -14.87
C GLY A 141 -17.80 -0.74 -14.20
N LYS A 142 -17.64 0.58 -14.22
CA LYS A 142 -16.58 1.25 -13.47
C LYS A 142 -16.74 1.05 -11.95
N ALA A 143 -17.95 1.23 -11.43
CA ALA A 143 -18.25 1.00 -10.02
C ALA A 143 -17.99 -0.46 -9.61
N LEU A 144 -18.43 -1.41 -10.45
CA LEU A 144 -18.24 -2.85 -10.23
C LEU A 144 -16.75 -3.25 -10.22
N SER A 145 -15.95 -2.72 -11.15
CA SER A 145 -14.49 -2.93 -11.18
C SER A 145 -13.82 -2.45 -9.89
N ARG A 146 -14.16 -1.23 -9.42
CA ARG A 146 -13.58 -0.71 -8.17
C ARG A 146 -13.97 -1.53 -6.94
N HIS A 147 -15.23 -1.93 -6.83
CA HIS A 147 -15.67 -2.79 -5.72
C HIS A 147 -14.92 -4.12 -5.69
N ARG A 148 -14.69 -4.72 -6.86
CA ARG A 148 -13.92 -5.96 -6.99
C ARG A 148 -12.47 -5.77 -6.58
N LYS A 149 -11.81 -4.70 -7.04
CA LYS A 149 -10.43 -4.36 -6.66
C LYS A 149 -10.28 -4.15 -5.16
N MET A 150 -11.22 -3.43 -4.53
CA MET A 150 -11.26 -3.29 -3.07
C MET A 150 -11.38 -4.65 -2.39
N SER A 151 -12.25 -5.53 -2.89
CA SER A 151 -12.42 -6.87 -2.32
C SER A 151 -11.14 -7.70 -2.42
N TYR A 152 -10.45 -7.67 -3.58
CA TYR A 152 -9.16 -8.35 -3.75
C TYR A 152 -8.06 -7.75 -2.88
N TYR A 153 -8.02 -6.43 -2.73
CA TYR A 153 -7.05 -5.76 -1.85
C TYR A 153 -7.14 -6.28 -0.39
N TRP A 154 -8.37 -6.54 0.08
CA TRP A 154 -8.62 -7.04 1.44
C TRP A 154 -8.56 -8.56 1.59
N LYS A 155 -8.56 -9.30 0.49
CA LYS A 155 -8.76 -10.76 0.48
C LYS A 155 -7.71 -11.50 1.31
N GLU A 156 -6.44 -11.23 1.09
CA GLU A 156 -5.33 -11.85 1.81
C GLU A 156 -5.41 -11.55 3.31
N THR A 157 -5.63 -10.28 3.66
CA THR A 157 -5.75 -9.84 5.05
C THR A 157 -6.90 -10.52 5.77
N VAL A 158 -8.05 -10.71 5.11
CA VAL A 158 -9.20 -11.42 5.68
C VAL A 158 -8.96 -12.92 5.76
N ALA A 159 -8.30 -13.52 4.78
CA ALA A 159 -7.99 -14.95 4.77
C ALA A 159 -7.06 -15.36 5.92
N HIS A 160 -6.18 -14.46 6.34
CA HIS A 160 -5.27 -14.67 7.47
C HIS A 160 -5.85 -14.25 8.82
N ASP A 161 -7.09 -13.74 8.88
CA ASP A 161 -7.73 -13.40 10.15
C ASP A 161 -7.92 -14.67 11.00
N SER A 162 -7.20 -14.70 12.12
CA SER A 162 -7.21 -15.82 13.06
C SER A 162 -7.40 -15.29 14.46
N ALA A 163 -8.41 -15.83 15.16
CA ALA A 163 -8.71 -15.48 16.54
C ALA A 163 -7.55 -15.75 17.53
N ILE A 164 -6.53 -16.51 17.11
CA ILE A 164 -5.40 -16.93 17.94
C ILE A 164 -4.20 -15.97 17.77
N SER A 165 -4.14 -15.20 16.69
CA SER A 165 -2.97 -14.37 16.36
C SER A 165 -3.32 -12.89 16.36
N TRP A 166 -2.97 -12.23 17.47
CA TRP A 166 -3.22 -10.80 17.68
C TRP A 166 -2.43 -9.90 16.71
N SER A 167 -1.32 -10.39 16.14
CA SER A 167 -0.50 -9.63 15.18
C SER A 167 -1.27 -9.37 13.87
N TYR A 168 -2.22 -10.23 13.49
CA TYR A 168 -3.08 -9.99 12.33
C TYR A 168 -4.05 -8.82 12.52
N ILE A 169 -4.48 -8.53 13.75
CA ILE A 169 -5.30 -7.33 14.02
C ILE A 169 -4.49 -6.07 13.68
N LEU A 170 -3.20 -6.07 14.02
CA LEU A 170 -2.30 -4.97 13.66
C LEU A 170 -2.06 -4.91 12.15
N ASP A 171 -2.00 -6.06 11.47
CA ASP A 171 -1.89 -6.10 10.01
C ASP A 171 -3.15 -5.53 9.31
N ILE A 172 -4.35 -5.88 9.78
CA ILE A 172 -5.60 -5.28 9.28
C ILE A 172 -5.56 -3.76 9.39
N LEU A 173 -5.13 -3.24 10.56
CA LEU A 173 -4.97 -1.80 10.77
C LEU A 173 -3.92 -1.20 9.83
N ARG A 174 -2.78 -1.87 9.64
CA ARG A 174 -1.72 -1.45 8.73
C ARG A 174 -2.22 -1.35 7.30
N LYS A 175 -2.83 -2.42 6.78
CA LYS A 175 -3.41 -2.47 5.43
C LYS A 175 -4.46 -1.40 5.22
N ARG A 176 -5.27 -1.11 6.25
CA ARG A 176 -6.22 -0.01 6.20
C ARG A 176 -5.52 1.33 6.02
N ILE A 177 -4.50 1.60 6.83
CA ILE A 177 -3.73 2.85 6.76
C ILE A 177 -3.00 2.96 5.41
N GLU A 178 -2.43 1.88 4.89
CA GLU A 178 -1.80 1.83 3.56
C GLU A 178 -2.76 2.21 2.44
N PHE A 179 -4.00 1.71 2.49
CA PHE A 179 -5.05 2.12 1.56
C PHE A 179 -5.34 3.63 1.64
N HIS A 180 -5.42 4.18 2.84
CA HIS A 180 -5.62 5.63 3.02
C HIS A 180 -4.41 6.44 2.54
N ILE A 181 -3.18 5.99 2.81
CA ILE A 181 -1.95 6.62 2.29
C ILE A 181 -2.03 6.74 0.77
N GLY A 182 -2.30 5.62 0.09
CA GLY A 182 -2.39 5.63 -1.37
C GLY A 182 -3.52 6.51 -1.89
N TYR A 183 -4.68 6.53 -1.23
CA TYR A 183 -5.77 7.44 -1.58
C TYR A 183 -5.40 8.92 -1.42
N HIS A 184 -4.70 9.28 -0.33
CA HIS A 184 -4.23 10.65 -0.09
C HIS A 184 -3.19 11.08 -1.11
N ARG A 185 -2.24 10.19 -1.44
CA ARG A 185 -1.27 10.42 -2.51
C ARG A 185 -1.97 10.56 -3.85
N TYR A 186 -2.95 9.70 -4.15
CA TYR A 186 -3.70 9.72 -5.41
C TYR A 186 -4.52 11.01 -5.60
N THR A 187 -5.24 11.42 -4.56
CA THR A 187 -6.16 12.55 -4.68
C THR A 187 -5.50 13.91 -4.48
N ASP A 188 -4.46 13.98 -3.64
CA ASP A 188 -3.73 15.19 -3.24
C ASP A 188 -4.62 16.43 -3.01
N ARG A 189 -5.81 16.21 -2.44
CA ARG A 189 -6.86 17.26 -2.30
C ARG A 189 -6.57 18.28 -1.23
N TYR A 190 -5.80 17.90 -0.21
CA TYR A 190 -5.61 18.69 1.00
C TYR A 190 -4.20 19.26 1.05
N VAL A 191 -4.06 20.54 1.42
CA VAL A 191 -2.75 21.17 1.64
C VAL A 191 -1.89 20.38 2.63
N ASN A 192 -2.54 19.78 3.64
CA ASN A 192 -1.88 18.98 4.67
C ASN A 192 -1.74 17.48 4.30
N SER A 193 -2.08 17.06 3.07
CA SER A 193 -2.05 15.65 2.65
C SER A 193 -0.68 15.01 2.90
N LYS A 194 0.40 15.73 2.55
CA LYS A 194 1.78 15.27 2.81
C LYS A 194 2.07 15.05 4.30
N HIS A 195 1.54 15.90 5.18
CA HIS A 195 1.72 15.76 6.62
C HIS A 195 0.94 14.55 7.15
N TYR A 196 -0.30 14.34 6.67
CA TYR A 196 -1.09 13.17 7.05
C TYR A 196 -0.44 11.87 6.58
N VAL A 197 0.01 11.81 5.32
CA VAL A 197 0.72 10.67 4.73
C VAL A 197 1.97 10.33 5.57
N SER A 198 2.81 11.32 5.90
CA SER A 198 4.01 11.08 6.71
C SER A 198 3.71 10.50 8.09
N ARG A 199 2.59 10.93 8.72
CA ARG A 199 2.16 10.39 10.01
C ARG A 199 1.57 8.99 9.86
N MET A 200 0.78 8.74 8.82
CA MET A 200 0.27 7.41 8.51
C MET A 200 1.40 6.41 8.24
N GLU A 201 2.43 6.80 7.49
CA GLU A 201 3.65 5.98 7.25
C GLU A 201 4.39 5.67 8.55
N LEU A 202 4.53 6.66 9.45
CA LEU A 202 5.07 6.41 10.79
C LEU A 202 4.22 5.39 11.55
N CYS A 203 2.89 5.47 11.42
CA CYS A 203 1.98 4.52 12.04
C CYS A 203 2.17 3.09 11.48
N CYS A 204 2.31 2.91 10.16
CA CYS A 204 2.62 1.61 9.57
C CYS A 204 3.93 1.04 10.10
N ARG A 205 5.01 1.84 10.18
CA ARG A 205 6.28 1.40 10.76
C ARG A 205 6.16 1.00 12.23
N LEU A 206 5.34 1.71 13.01
CA LEU A 206 5.09 1.37 14.42
C LEU A 206 4.27 0.06 14.54
N LEU A 207 3.33 -0.18 13.63
CA LEU A 207 2.57 -1.43 13.54
C LEU A 207 3.50 -2.60 13.21
N ASP A 208 4.38 -2.44 12.23
CA ASP A 208 5.40 -3.44 11.87
C ASP A 208 6.28 -3.80 13.06
N LEU A 209 6.82 -2.78 13.75
CA LEU A 209 7.66 -2.99 14.93
C LEU A 209 6.91 -3.58 16.13
N ALA A 210 5.61 -3.30 16.26
CA ALA A 210 4.79 -3.87 17.33
C ALA A 210 4.45 -5.34 17.04
N ALA A 211 4.18 -5.66 15.77
CA ALA A 211 3.80 -7.00 15.31
C ALA A 211 5.01 -7.94 15.05
N ALA A 212 6.24 -7.41 15.01
CA ALA A 212 7.43 -8.20 14.76
C ALA A 212 7.58 -9.35 15.78
N ASP A 213 7.61 -10.58 15.29
CA ASP A 213 7.81 -11.81 16.09
C ASP A 213 9.21 -12.42 15.90
N TYR A 214 10.11 -11.73 15.19
CA TYR A 214 11.48 -12.19 14.94
C TYR A 214 12.51 -11.46 15.82
N TYR A 215 13.55 -12.21 16.20
CA TYR A 215 14.62 -11.76 17.10
C TYR A 215 15.72 -10.97 16.40
N ASP A 216 15.96 -11.24 15.12
CA ASP A 216 17.00 -10.59 14.32
C ASP A 216 16.58 -9.15 13.99
N MET A 217 17.22 -8.21 14.69
CA MET A 217 16.90 -6.79 14.64
C MET A 217 18.15 -5.96 14.32
N ASN A 218 19.03 -6.54 13.50
CA ASN A 218 20.24 -5.91 12.99
C ASN A 218 19.98 -4.47 12.50
N GLY A 219 20.71 -3.52 13.10
CA GLY A 219 20.74 -2.11 12.66
C GLY A 219 19.65 -1.19 13.22
N VAL A 220 18.73 -1.68 14.03
CA VAL A 220 17.72 -0.81 14.66
C VAL A 220 18.13 -0.55 16.12
N TYR A 221 18.11 0.71 16.56
CA TYR A 221 18.49 1.11 17.92
C TYR A 221 17.29 1.14 18.88
N VAL A 222 17.49 0.76 20.15
CA VAL A 222 16.50 0.96 21.23
C VAL A 222 17.21 1.48 22.49
N ASN A 223 16.69 2.56 23.09
CA ASN A 223 17.30 3.16 24.28
C ASN A 223 16.85 2.45 25.58
N PRO A 224 17.66 1.64 26.27
CA PRO A 224 17.21 0.89 27.43
C PRO A 224 16.91 1.77 28.66
N ARG A 225 17.39 3.02 28.73
CA ARG A 225 17.31 3.85 29.97
C ARG A 225 15.89 4.15 30.46
N ASN A 226 14.90 4.13 29.57
CA ASN A 226 13.51 4.40 29.92
C ASN A 226 12.64 3.13 29.94
N SER A 227 13.26 1.94 29.95
CA SER A 227 12.58 0.64 29.88
C SER A 227 11.54 0.42 30.97
N SER A 228 11.78 0.95 32.19
CA SER A 228 10.83 0.87 33.31
C SER A 228 9.43 1.38 33.00
N ARG A 229 9.29 2.32 32.04
CA ARG A 229 7.98 2.87 31.62
C ARG A 229 7.18 1.93 30.72
N PHE A 230 7.80 0.86 30.23
CA PHE A 230 7.24 -0.05 29.23
C PHE A 230 7.05 -1.47 29.78
N ILE A 231 7.26 -1.67 31.09
CA ILE A 231 6.94 -2.93 31.76
C ILE A 231 5.43 -3.21 31.60
N GLY A 232 5.10 -4.41 31.14
CA GLY A 232 3.73 -4.81 30.84
C GLY A 232 3.66 -6.19 30.16
N PRO A 233 2.56 -6.49 29.45
CA PRO A 233 2.34 -7.83 28.87
C PRO A 233 3.37 -8.25 27.82
N ILE A 234 3.96 -7.31 27.09
CA ILE A 234 4.94 -7.56 26.03
C ILE A 234 6.38 -7.56 26.55
N PHE A 235 6.68 -6.77 27.58
CA PHE A 235 8.02 -6.62 28.15
C PHE A 235 7.91 -6.73 29.67
N ASN A 236 8.34 -7.86 30.22
CA ASN A 236 8.08 -8.22 31.61
C ASN A 236 9.17 -7.71 32.59
N GLU A 237 8.95 -7.90 33.89
CA GLU A 237 9.87 -7.44 34.93
C GLU A 237 11.19 -8.22 34.97
N TYR A 238 11.20 -9.50 34.55
CA TYR A 238 12.42 -10.31 34.48
C TYR A 238 13.38 -9.76 33.42
N HIS A 239 12.87 -9.53 32.21
CA HIS A 239 13.62 -8.92 31.10
C HIS A 239 14.12 -7.50 31.43
N TYR A 240 13.39 -6.76 32.26
CA TYR A 240 13.85 -5.48 32.79
C TYR A 240 15.05 -5.61 33.74
N LYS A 241 15.05 -6.63 34.61
CA LYS A 241 16.18 -6.90 35.52
C LYS A 241 17.42 -7.31 34.74
N ASP A 242 17.28 -8.18 33.74
CA ASP A 242 18.37 -8.63 32.88
C ASP A 242 19.09 -7.44 32.20
N ILE A 243 18.33 -6.45 31.73
CA ILE A 243 18.87 -5.20 31.13
C ILE A 243 19.62 -4.33 32.15
N ILE A 244 19.16 -4.24 33.40
CA ILE A 244 19.77 -3.38 34.44
C ILE A 244 21.01 -4.03 35.03
N GLU A 245 20.93 -5.34 35.28
CA GLU A 245 22.00 -6.12 35.90
C GLU A 245 23.15 -6.34 34.91
N GLY A 246 22.94 -6.02 33.62
CA GLY A 246 23.96 -6.09 32.57
C GLY A 246 24.35 -7.53 32.26
N GLU A 247 23.51 -8.49 32.63
CA GLU A 247 23.79 -9.92 32.52
C GLU A 247 23.67 -10.40 31.08
N THR A 248 22.94 -9.68 30.21
CA THR A 248 22.79 -10.04 28.82
C THR A 248 22.67 -8.82 27.89
N ASP A 249 23.60 -8.73 26.93
CA ASP A 249 23.41 -7.96 25.68
C ASP A 249 22.51 -8.77 24.72
N ASP A 250 21.41 -9.31 25.26
CA ASP A 250 20.56 -10.26 24.57
C ASP A 250 19.62 -9.53 23.64
N GLU A 251 19.85 -9.75 22.34
CA GLU A 251 19.08 -9.19 21.23
C GLU A 251 17.58 -9.49 21.39
N TYR A 252 17.24 -10.65 21.96
CA TYR A 252 15.86 -11.01 22.26
C TYR A 252 15.22 -10.06 23.28
N THR A 253 15.86 -9.85 24.42
CA THR A 253 15.38 -8.93 25.46
C THR A 253 15.23 -7.48 24.94
N LEU A 254 16.16 -7.02 24.11
CA LEU A 254 16.08 -5.71 23.45
C LEU A 254 14.96 -5.64 22.40
N SER A 255 14.69 -6.76 21.71
CA SER A 255 13.61 -6.88 20.73
C SER A 255 12.24 -6.67 21.39
N GLU A 256 12.00 -7.31 22.54
CA GLU A 256 10.75 -7.17 23.28
C GLU A 256 10.56 -5.76 23.85
N LEU A 257 11.63 -5.15 24.37
CA LEU A 257 11.59 -3.76 24.81
C LEU A 257 11.20 -2.82 23.65
N ARG A 258 11.70 -3.06 22.44
CA ARG A 258 11.32 -2.27 21.26
C ARG A 258 9.84 -2.47 20.93
N ARG A 259 9.35 -3.72 20.89
CA ARG A 259 7.94 -4.02 20.61
C ARG A 259 7.02 -3.31 21.60
N ALA A 260 7.33 -3.40 22.89
CA ALA A 260 6.56 -2.74 23.95
C ALA A 260 6.53 -1.21 23.78
N LYS A 261 7.66 -0.61 23.38
CA LYS A 261 7.73 0.82 23.05
C LYS A 261 6.91 1.20 21.83
N ALA A 262 7.09 0.46 20.73
CA ALA A 262 6.36 0.68 19.50
C ALA A 262 4.85 0.59 19.75
N TYR A 263 4.40 -0.47 20.43
CA TYR A 263 3.01 -0.67 20.81
C TYR A 263 2.46 0.50 21.65
N LYS A 264 3.17 0.93 22.69
CA LYS A 264 2.71 2.03 23.55
C LYS A 264 2.66 3.38 22.83
N ILE A 265 3.62 3.64 21.93
CA ILE A 265 3.65 4.87 21.12
C ILE A 265 2.53 4.82 20.08
N LEU A 266 2.34 3.68 19.41
CA LEU A 266 1.32 3.45 18.40
C LEU A 266 -0.08 3.86 18.91
N TRP A 267 -0.52 3.35 20.05
CA TRP A 267 -1.87 3.65 20.54
C TRP A 267 -2.07 5.11 20.91
N LYS A 268 -1.06 5.76 21.51
CA LYS A 268 -1.10 7.21 21.76
C LYS A 268 -1.13 8.00 20.46
N PHE A 269 -0.41 7.53 19.46
CA PHE A 269 -0.36 8.17 18.17
C PHE A 269 -1.69 8.03 17.45
N LEU A 270 -2.27 6.84 17.41
CA LEU A 270 -3.59 6.58 16.86
C LEU A 270 -4.65 7.45 17.54
N ASP A 271 -4.74 7.43 18.87
CA ASP A 271 -5.72 8.22 19.63
C ASP A 271 -5.71 9.72 19.25
N HIS A 272 -4.53 10.30 19.07
CA HIS A 272 -4.39 11.70 18.69
C HIS A 272 -4.70 11.99 17.20
N ASN A 273 -4.61 10.99 16.33
CA ASN A 273 -4.65 11.17 14.88
C ASN A 273 -5.90 10.64 14.19
N LEU A 274 -6.56 9.62 14.76
CA LEU A 274 -7.65 8.89 14.10
C LEU A 274 -8.72 9.85 13.58
N THR A 275 -9.09 10.88 14.35
CA THR A 275 -10.13 11.86 13.95
C THR A 275 -9.87 12.59 12.63
N TYR A 276 -8.64 12.63 12.12
CA TYR A 276 -8.29 13.38 10.90
C TYR A 276 -8.02 12.50 9.68
N TRP A 277 -8.03 11.18 9.84
CA TRP A 277 -7.57 10.23 8.83
C TRP A 277 -8.69 9.42 8.18
N TRP A 278 -9.86 9.37 8.82
CA TRP A 278 -10.98 8.51 8.43
C TRP A 278 -12.18 9.26 7.85
N ASP A 279 -12.09 10.59 7.74
CA ASP A 279 -13.06 11.46 7.07
C ASP A 279 -12.78 11.54 5.55
#